data_AF-B3JLG8-F1
#
_entry.id   AF-B3JLG8-F1
#
_cell.length_a   1.000
_cell.length_b   1.000
_cell.length_c   1.000
_cell.angle_alpha   90.00
_cell.angle_beta   90.00
_cell.angle_gamma   90.00
#
_symmetry.space_group_name_H-M   'P 1'
#
loop_
_entity.id
_entity.type
_entity.pdbx_description
1 polymer ?
#
loop_
_entity_poly.entity_id
_entity_poly.type
_entity_poly.pdbx_seq_one_letter_code
_entity_poly.pdbx_strand_id
1 'polypeptide(L)'
;MKLKTLIIMALLSVSALGSCQTGRNSNVTELTKEQKDNLKYLYKWYQAFTDIKPGIPEGKEAKERTEPLPWEETGGEFDPAPLKDWMTHARLGEDETYAVSGRLALDGVYDPDENWNQADEIPDNLSSDNPYEQKIASIKMFGNMRFNLLSRLRNTEGDTLKLLGSAMLYMSPLEKKFSLSFRTNKSRSADIEGSIEAELLPPLRWKYIRIPLLPEGKEYEFDGVKFKLFKSAPGDVILEYDMKYNKQIGKLEIIPIKGQKPMSWRGGYAFGGKGLLQWYRNPHMGFGEWCITYKEENCDSLGITPQALELAARPHYQPTEEELRHFHETAGELVGRRLEDELKDANSKNYKELYREWVKKGYEAAVEFKGDYLEAMTCFHDRYGDDVVSYVAFLSGAGIGSLYVKADMKPDWETIDRCATALMDRYTDAAADSLSNELDKHVEEYIDSLVERREFLSFLTDEDIRQLSKPVEPDDSPLMYRWYKTYTEADALYIYLPDTAADRPLLKVRYPMGGGKPEVLFSR
;
A
#
# COMPACT_ATOMS: atom_id res chain seq x y z
N MET A 1 13.92 12.15 54.49
CA MET A 1 13.65 12.06 53.03
C MET A 1 13.49 13.47 52.48
N LYS A 2 14.42 13.96 51.63
CA LYS A 2 14.32 15.14 50.73
C LYS A 2 15.65 15.74 50.23
N LEU A 3 16.81 15.10 50.49
CA LEU A 3 18.08 15.49 49.86
C LEU A 3 18.65 14.41 48.92
N LYS A 4 18.44 13.11 49.23
CA LYS A 4 18.90 11.99 48.39
C LYS A 4 18.13 11.84 47.07
N THR A 5 16.84 12.16 47.02
CA THR A 5 16.03 12.09 45.79
C THR A 5 16.39 13.19 44.79
N LEU A 6 16.88 14.34 45.26
CA LEU A 6 17.29 15.45 44.40
C LEU A 6 18.65 15.20 43.74
N ILE A 7 19.54 14.44 44.40
CA ILE A 7 20.85 14.06 43.84
C ILE A 7 20.69 12.99 42.74
N ILE A 8 19.72 12.07 42.86
CA ILE A 8 19.47 11.03 41.85
C ILE A 8 18.80 11.62 40.59
N MET A 9 17.88 12.58 40.73
CA MET A 9 17.35 13.29 39.54
C MET A 9 18.33 14.28 38.93
N ALA A 10 19.28 14.82 39.70
CA ALA A 10 20.39 15.61 39.15
C ALA A 10 21.41 14.74 38.38
N LEU A 11 21.59 13.47 38.77
CA LEU A 11 22.43 12.51 38.01
C LEU A 11 21.75 12.03 36.73
N LEU A 12 20.43 11.84 36.72
CA LEU A 12 19.64 11.49 35.52
C LEU A 12 19.44 12.65 34.53
N SER A 13 19.70 13.90 34.95
CA SER A 13 19.69 15.07 34.06
C SER A 13 21.09 15.47 33.57
N VAL A 14 22.14 14.79 34.03
CA VAL A 14 23.52 14.99 33.58
C VAL A 14 23.99 13.86 32.65
N SER A 15 23.30 12.71 32.60
CA SER A 15 23.44 11.72 31.52
C SER A 15 22.89 12.22 30.17
N ALA A 16 22.19 13.36 30.15
CA ALA A 16 21.84 14.11 28.94
C ALA A 16 22.94 15.11 28.48
N LEU A 17 24.10 15.13 29.15
CA LEU A 17 25.27 15.95 28.80
C LEU A 17 26.53 15.06 28.80
N GLY A 18 26.61 14.15 27.83
CA GLY A 18 27.82 13.39 27.55
C GLY A 18 28.93 14.29 27.03
N SER A 19 29.74 14.84 27.94
CA SER A 19 30.98 15.55 27.63
C SER A 19 32.15 14.89 28.36
N CYS A 20 32.65 13.77 27.82
CA CYS A 20 34.00 13.27 28.11
C CYS A 20 34.74 12.98 26.81
N GLN A 21 35.27 14.07 26.27
CA GLN A 21 36.47 14.28 25.46
C GLN A 21 37.22 13.05 24.90
N THR A 22 37.17 12.91 23.57
CA THR A 22 38.39 12.77 22.76
C THR A 22 38.44 13.94 21.76
N GLY A 23 39.63 14.52 21.56
CA GLY A 23 39.79 15.84 20.93
C GLY A 23 39.36 15.92 19.46
N ARG A 24 38.18 16.49 19.20
CA ARG A 24 37.80 17.27 18.00
C ARG A 24 36.50 18.03 18.31
N ASN A 25 36.52 19.37 18.21
CA ASN A 25 35.40 20.32 18.40
C ASN A 25 34.18 19.86 19.23
N SER A 26 34.17 20.21 20.51
CA SER A 26 33.21 19.81 21.55
C SER A 26 31.81 20.47 21.51
N ASN A 27 31.38 21.06 20.39
CA ASN A 27 30.10 21.78 20.30
C ASN A 27 29.14 21.21 19.25
N VAL A 28 29.46 20.08 18.62
CA VAL A 28 28.59 19.46 17.61
C VAL A 28 27.72 18.41 18.30
N THR A 29 26.40 18.60 18.29
CA THR A 29 25.43 17.62 18.77
C THR A 29 25.28 16.51 17.72
N GLU A 30 25.45 15.25 18.13
CA GLU A 30 25.21 14.08 17.28
C GLU A 30 23.73 13.96 16.89
N LEU A 31 23.45 13.24 15.79
CA LEU A 31 22.07 12.93 15.41
C LEU A 31 21.43 11.99 16.42
N THR A 32 20.19 12.28 16.81
CA THR A 32 19.38 11.36 17.61
C THR A 32 18.96 10.13 16.79
N LYS A 33 18.58 9.04 17.46
CA LYS A 33 17.97 7.84 16.83
C LYS A 33 16.83 8.21 15.88
N GLU A 34 15.91 9.07 16.31
CA GLU A 34 14.77 9.52 15.49
C GLU A 34 15.23 10.22 14.19
N GLN A 35 16.24 11.09 14.29
CA GLN A 35 16.80 11.78 13.12
C GLN A 35 17.48 10.80 12.14
N LYS A 36 18.23 9.82 12.65
CA LYS A 36 18.85 8.77 11.83
C LYS A 36 17.80 7.91 11.13
N ASP A 37 16.75 7.53 11.83
CA ASP A 37 15.68 6.70 11.28
C ASP A 37 14.85 7.45 10.23
N ASN A 38 14.61 8.76 10.42
CA ASN A 38 14.00 9.62 9.41
C ASN A 38 14.85 9.69 8.13
N LEU A 39 16.18 9.85 8.24
CA LEU A 39 17.07 9.85 7.09
C LEU A 39 17.10 8.50 6.36
N LYS A 40 17.12 7.37 7.10
CA LYS A 40 17.00 6.03 6.51
C LYS A 40 15.66 5.84 5.80
N TYR A 41 14.58 6.35 6.37
CA TYR A 41 13.25 6.31 5.75
C TYR A 41 13.23 7.09 4.43
N LEU A 42 13.76 8.31 4.42
CA LEU A 42 13.91 9.10 3.20
C LEU A 42 14.78 8.38 2.17
N TYR A 43 15.88 7.76 2.60
CA TYR A 43 16.77 7.03 1.71
C TYR A 43 16.11 5.79 1.09
N LYS A 44 15.31 5.04 1.86
CA LYS A 44 14.49 3.94 1.33
C LYS A 44 13.51 4.41 0.26
N TRP A 45 12.85 5.56 0.47
CA TRP A 45 11.99 6.17 -0.54
C TRP A 45 12.77 6.61 -1.77
N TYR A 46 13.95 7.19 -1.59
CA TYR A 46 14.84 7.54 -2.68
C TYR A 46 15.23 6.29 -3.50
N GLN A 47 15.59 5.19 -2.85
CA GLN A 47 15.88 3.92 -3.54
C GLN A 47 14.68 3.44 -4.38
N ALA A 48 13.50 3.36 -3.77
CA ALA A 48 12.28 2.97 -4.47
C ALA A 48 11.93 3.92 -5.62
N PHE A 49 12.20 5.22 -5.45
CA PHE A 49 12.03 6.23 -6.49
C PHE A 49 13.02 6.03 -7.65
N THR A 50 14.29 5.72 -7.36
CA THR A 50 15.32 5.48 -8.38
C THR A 50 15.13 4.18 -9.18
N ASP A 51 14.43 3.18 -8.63
CA ASP A 51 14.08 1.95 -9.36
C ASP A 51 13.14 2.22 -10.55
N ILE A 52 12.44 3.35 -10.51
CA ILE A 52 11.56 3.79 -11.57
C ILE A 52 12.35 4.76 -12.46
N LYS A 53 13.49 4.43 -13.08
CA LYS A 53 14.24 5.39 -13.96
C LYS A 53 13.43 5.90 -15.17
N PRO A 54 13.63 7.11 -15.73
CA PRO A 54 12.96 7.47 -16.98
C PRO A 54 13.42 6.55 -18.11
N GLY A 55 12.53 6.28 -19.05
CA GLY A 55 12.75 5.42 -20.19
C GLY A 55 12.14 4.02 -20.07
N ILE A 56 12.26 3.26 -21.15
CA ILE A 56 11.91 1.83 -21.21
C ILE A 56 12.89 1.05 -20.31
N PRO A 57 12.42 0.31 -19.29
CA PRO A 57 13.27 -0.53 -18.47
C PRO A 57 14.01 -1.60 -19.30
N GLU A 58 15.30 -1.81 -19.04
CA GLU A 58 16.09 -2.85 -19.68
C GLU A 58 15.51 -4.25 -19.40
N GLY A 59 15.49 -5.11 -20.43
CA GLY A 59 15.02 -6.50 -20.31
C GLY A 59 13.50 -6.66 -20.11
N LYS A 60 12.70 -5.59 -20.21
CA LYS A 60 11.23 -5.69 -20.19
C LYS A 60 10.67 -5.68 -21.61
N GLU A 61 10.03 -6.76 -22.00
CA GLU A 61 9.21 -6.79 -23.21
C GLU A 61 7.85 -6.13 -22.94
N ALA A 62 7.44 -5.25 -23.85
CA ALA A 62 6.11 -4.66 -23.81
C ALA A 62 5.06 -5.74 -24.10
N LYS A 63 4.16 -5.97 -23.16
CA LYS A 63 2.94 -6.75 -23.41
C LYS A 63 1.90 -5.81 -24.02
N GLU A 64 1.61 -5.98 -25.31
CA GLU A 64 0.38 -5.45 -25.89
C GLU A 64 -0.80 -6.10 -25.17
N ARG A 65 -1.76 -5.29 -24.69
CA ARG A 65 -3.00 -5.85 -24.18
C ARG A 65 -3.90 -6.19 -25.37
N THR A 66 -4.56 -7.34 -25.28
CA THR A 66 -5.56 -7.80 -26.27
C THR A 66 -6.97 -7.34 -25.92
N GLU A 67 -7.13 -6.66 -24.80
CA GLU A 67 -8.42 -6.14 -24.35
C GLU A 67 -8.90 -5.03 -25.30
N PRO A 68 -10.19 -5.00 -25.65
CA PRO A 68 -10.75 -3.92 -26.43
C PRO A 68 -10.65 -2.61 -25.65
N LEU A 69 -10.66 -1.48 -26.37
CA LEU A 69 -10.70 -0.19 -25.70
C LEU A 69 -12.04 -0.06 -24.95
N PRO A 70 -12.08 0.64 -23.80
CA PRO A 70 -13.30 0.74 -22.96
C PRO A 70 -14.55 1.27 -23.68
N TRP A 71 -14.39 1.98 -24.80
CA TRP A 71 -15.48 2.50 -25.62
C TRP A 71 -15.82 1.65 -26.85
N GLU A 72 -15.04 0.61 -27.16
CA GLU A 72 -15.29 -0.28 -28.31
C GLU A 72 -16.38 -1.32 -28.03
N GLU A 73 -16.84 -1.48 -26.77
CA GLU A 73 -17.93 -2.40 -26.43
C GLU A 73 -19.30 -1.74 -26.17
N THR A 74 -19.45 -0.41 -26.08
CA THR A 74 -20.66 0.18 -25.46
C THR A 74 -21.82 0.57 -26.37
N GLY A 75 -22.07 -0.18 -27.45
CA GLY A 75 -23.25 0.10 -28.27
C GLY A 75 -23.53 -0.91 -29.37
N GLY A 76 -23.75 -2.17 -29.03
CA GLY A 76 -24.54 -3.02 -29.92
C GLY A 76 -25.92 -2.39 -30.12
N GLU A 77 -26.50 -2.51 -31.32
CA GLU A 77 -27.92 -2.21 -31.52
C GLU A 77 -28.72 -3.21 -30.68
N PHE A 78 -29.09 -2.79 -29.47
CA PHE A 78 -29.95 -3.56 -28.58
C PHE A 78 -31.30 -2.88 -28.50
N ASP A 79 -32.37 -3.60 -28.83
CA ASP A 79 -33.72 -3.10 -28.62
C ASP A 79 -34.09 -3.23 -27.13
N PRO A 80 -34.28 -2.12 -26.38
CA PRO A 80 -34.66 -2.19 -24.97
C PRO A 80 -36.10 -2.64 -24.76
N ALA A 81 -36.94 -2.77 -25.81
CA ALA A 81 -38.36 -3.06 -25.67
C ALA A 81 -38.67 -4.34 -24.88
N PRO A 82 -38.03 -5.50 -25.14
CA PRO A 82 -38.27 -6.71 -24.36
C PRO A 82 -37.90 -6.57 -22.88
N LEU A 83 -36.84 -5.81 -22.58
CA LEU A 83 -36.41 -5.59 -21.20
C LEU A 83 -37.34 -4.61 -20.47
N LYS A 84 -37.83 -3.58 -21.17
CA LYS A 84 -38.87 -2.69 -20.66
C LYS A 84 -40.15 -3.47 -20.36
N ASP A 85 -40.58 -4.35 -21.26
CA ASP A 85 -41.75 -5.20 -21.06
C ASP A 85 -41.58 -6.09 -19.83
N TRP A 86 -40.45 -6.78 -19.70
CA TRP A 86 -40.12 -7.57 -18.51
C TRP A 86 -40.21 -6.74 -17.23
N MET A 87 -39.59 -5.56 -17.17
CA MET A 87 -39.65 -4.70 -15.98
C MET A 87 -41.08 -4.30 -15.62
N THR A 88 -41.97 -4.10 -16.60
CA THR A 88 -43.37 -3.76 -16.28
C THR A 88 -44.20 -4.92 -15.73
N HIS A 89 -43.70 -6.15 -15.86
CA HIS A 89 -44.38 -7.39 -15.44
C HIS A 89 -43.65 -8.14 -14.31
N ALA A 90 -42.38 -7.83 -14.06
CA ALA A 90 -41.57 -8.47 -13.04
C ALA A 90 -42.16 -8.24 -11.64
N ARG A 91 -41.91 -9.18 -10.74
CA ARG A 91 -42.43 -9.18 -9.37
C ARG A 91 -41.29 -9.25 -8.38
N LEU A 92 -41.38 -8.44 -7.34
CA LEU A 92 -40.47 -8.49 -6.20
C LEU A 92 -40.89 -9.61 -5.25
N GLY A 93 -39.97 -10.53 -4.97
CA GLY A 93 -40.18 -11.64 -4.05
C GLY A 93 -38.89 -12.11 -3.39
N GLU A 94 -39.00 -13.17 -2.58
CA GLU A 94 -37.83 -13.93 -2.16
C GLU A 94 -37.23 -14.65 -3.36
N ASP A 95 -35.91 -14.66 -3.44
CA ASP A 95 -35.20 -15.51 -4.37
C ASP A 95 -35.30 -16.96 -3.88
N GLU A 96 -36.18 -17.76 -4.52
CA GLU A 96 -36.44 -19.15 -4.14
C GLU A 96 -35.17 -20.02 -4.19
N THR A 97 -34.24 -19.70 -5.09
CA THR A 97 -32.96 -20.40 -5.26
C THR A 97 -32.02 -20.20 -4.06
N TYR A 98 -32.20 -19.08 -3.35
CA TYR A 98 -31.33 -18.63 -2.27
C TYR A 98 -32.09 -18.20 -1.01
N ALA A 99 -33.27 -18.78 -0.77
CA ALA A 99 -34.17 -18.43 0.33
C ALA A 99 -33.48 -18.44 1.71
N VAL A 100 -32.53 -19.37 1.93
CA VAL A 100 -31.74 -19.48 3.17
C VAL A 100 -30.81 -18.26 3.40
N SER A 101 -30.46 -17.51 2.35
CA SER A 101 -29.55 -16.36 2.39
C SER A 101 -30.24 -15.00 2.52
N GLY A 102 -31.58 -14.96 2.51
CA GLY A 102 -32.35 -13.70 2.62
C GLY A 102 -32.23 -12.77 1.42
N ARG A 103 -31.97 -13.32 0.22
CA ARG A 103 -31.93 -12.57 -1.05
C ARG A 103 -33.35 -12.24 -1.52
N LEU A 104 -33.49 -11.06 -2.12
CA LEU A 104 -34.69 -10.65 -2.84
C LEU A 104 -34.41 -10.72 -4.35
N ALA A 105 -35.44 -11.03 -5.13
CA ALA A 105 -35.36 -11.09 -6.58
C ALA A 105 -36.48 -10.28 -7.23
N LEU A 106 -36.16 -9.60 -8.33
CA LEU A 106 -37.14 -9.17 -9.32
C LEU A 106 -37.25 -10.28 -10.36
N ASP A 107 -38.38 -10.99 -10.36
CA ASP A 107 -38.65 -12.15 -11.22
C ASP A 107 -39.71 -11.84 -12.28
N GLY A 108 -39.44 -12.15 -13.53
CA GLY A 108 -40.42 -11.99 -14.61
C GLY A 108 -40.20 -12.94 -15.78
N VAL A 109 -41.25 -13.13 -16.57
CA VAL A 109 -41.17 -13.85 -17.85
C VAL A 109 -40.59 -12.91 -18.89
N TYR A 110 -39.67 -13.40 -19.69
CA TYR A 110 -38.95 -12.69 -20.73
C TYR A 110 -38.97 -13.53 -22.01
N ASP A 111 -39.27 -12.93 -23.17
CA ASP A 111 -39.21 -13.62 -24.46
C ASP A 111 -37.88 -13.29 -25.16
N PRO A 112 -36.85 -14.15 -25.10
CA PRO A 112 -35.57 -13.88 -25.74
C PRO A 112 -35.65 -14.09 -27.26
N ASP A 113 -34.89 -13.30 -28.03
CA ASP A 113 -34.55 -13.65 -29.41
C ASP A 113 -33.73 -14.96 -29.45
N GLU A 114 -33.86 -15.75 -30.53
CA GLU A 114 -33.43 -17.16 -30.62
C GLU A 114 -31.91 -17.46 -30.44
N ASN A 115 -31.04 -16.47 -30.23
CA ASN A 115 -29.57 -16.63 -30.32
C ASN A 115 -28.76 -16.35 -29.03
N TRP A 116 -29.35 -16.52 -27.84
CA TRP A 116 -28.67 -16.17 -26.58
C TRP A 116 -28.06 -17.41 -25.90
N ASN A 117 -26.73 -17.51 -25.89
CA ASN A 117 -25.98 -18.66 -25.35
C ASN A 117 -25.44 -18.48 -23.91
N GLN A 118 -25.79 -17.39 -23.20
CA GLN A 118 -25.34 -17.14 -21.81
C GLN A 118 -26.52 -17.25 -20.83
N ALA A 119 -26.39 -18.15 -19.85
CA ALA A 119 -27.42 -18.41 -18.86
C ALA A 119 -27.31 -17.53 -17.60
N ASP A 120 -26.09 -17.16 -17.18
CA ASP A 120 -25.85 -16.43 -15.92
C ASP A 120 -24.79 -15.34 -16.10
N GLU A 121 -25.01 -14.17 -15.47
CA GLU A 121 -24.05 -13.07 -15.42
C GLU A 121 -23.97 -12.52 -13.98
N ILE A 122 -22.76 -12.25 -13.48
CA ILE A 122 -22.55 -11.57 -12.19
C ILE A 122 -22.09 -10.15 -12.51
N PRO A 123 -23.00 -9.16 -12.53
CA PRO A 123 -22.63 -7.81 -12.89
C PRO A 123 -21.84 -7.14 -11.76
N ASP A 124 -20.84 -6.35 -12.15
CA ASP A 124 -20.08 -5.52 -11.23
C ASP A 124 -20.97 -4.47 -10.57
N ASN A 125 -20.69 -4.14 -9.31
CA ASN A 125 -21.40 -3.09 -8.59
C ASN A 125 -20.56 -1.82 -8.58
N LEU A 126 -21.16 -0.71 -9.00
CA LEU A 126 -20.53 0.60 -8.98
C LEU A 126 -20.70 1.23 -7.59
N SER A 127 -19.68 1.94 -7.13
CA SER A 127 -19.72 2.64 -5.85
C SER A 127 -20.87 3.66 -5.82
N SER A 128 -21.64 3.67 -4.72
CA SER A 128 -22.61 4.72 -4.41
C SER A 128 -22.36 5.28 -3.03
N ASP A 129 -22.40 6.61 -2.90
CA ASP A 129 -22.36 7.31 -1.62
C ASP A 129 -23.70 7.16 -0.85
N ASN A 130 -24.76 6.71 -1.53
CA ASN A 130 -26.06 6.48 -0.94
C ASN A 130 -26.23 4.99 -0.57
N PRO A 131 -26.29 4.63 0.72
CA PRO A 131 -26.36 3.23 1.16
C PRO A 131 -27.69 2.52 0.82
N TYR A 132 -28.67 3.27 0.33
CA TYR A 132 -29.96 2.75 -0.13
C TYR A 132 -30.03 2.61 -1.65
N GLU A 133 -28.94 2.90 -2.35
CA GLU A 133 -28.81 2.81 -3.80
C GLU A 133 -27.77 1.75 -4.17
N GLN A 134 -28.08 0.92 -5.15
CA GLN A 134 -27.15 -0.03 -5.74
C GLN A 134 -27.10 0.17 -7.25
N LYS A 135 -25.98 0.74 -7.70
CA LYS A 135 -25.68 0.94 -9.11
C LYS A 135 -25.04 -0.32 -9.67
N ILE A 136 -25.70 -0.92 -10.64
CA ILE A 136 -25.24 -2.13 -11.33
C ILE A 136 -24.56 -1.69 -12.63
N ALA A 137 -23.35 -2.20 -12.88
CA ALA A 137 -22.56 -1.90 -14.07
C ALA A 137 -23.23 -2.42 -15.36
N SER A 138 -22.55 -2.28 -16.49
CA SER A 138 -23.06 -2.76 -17.78
C SER A 138 -23.27 -4.27 -17.76
N ILE A 139 -24.48 -4.69 -18.14
CA ILE A 139 -24.87 -6.09 -18.28
C ILE A 139 -24.71 -6.48 -19.75
N LYS A 140 -23.73 -7.34 -20.03
CA LYS A 140 -23.33 -7.68 -21.41
C LYS A 140 -24.47 -8.30 -22.19
N MET A 141 -25.21 -9.20 -21.55
CA MET A 141 -26.34 -9.84 -22.22
C MET A 141 -27.41 -8.84 -22.66
N PHE A 142 -27.60 -7.73 -21.95
CA PHE A 142 -28.60 -6.71 -22.30
C PHE A 142 -28.03 -5.55 -23.13
N GLY A 143 -27.09 -5.87 -24.04
CA GLY A 143 -26.46 -4.87 -24.89
C GLY A 143 -25.74 -3.78 -24.10
N ASN A 144 -25.15 -4.16 -22.95
CA ASN A 144 -24.46 -3.27 -22.01
C ASN A 144 -25.34 -2.23 -21.30
N MET A 145 -26.66 -2.41 -21.29
CA MET A 145 -27.56 -1.62 -20.42
C MET A 145 -27.21 -1.79 -18.95
N ARG A 146 -27.63 -0.80 -18.14
CA ARG A 146 -27.31 -0.71 -16.71
C ARG A 146 -28.59 -0.67 -15.89
N PHE A 147 -28.49 -1.08 -14.63
CA PHE A 147 -29.59 -0.99 -13.67
C PHE A 147 -29.19 -0.15 -12.47
N ASN A 148 -30.16 0.54 -11.89
CA ASN A 148 -30.02 1.14 -10.57
C ASN A 148 -31.18 0.69 -9.69
N LEU A 149 -30.87 0.21 -8.49
CA LEU A 149 -31.85 -0.21 -7.50
C LEU A 149 -31.87 0.80 -6.35
N LEU A 150 -33.07 1.22 -5.95
CA LEU A 150 -33.30 2.16 -4.86
C LEU A 150 -34.23 1.52 -3.84
N SER A 151 -33.71 1.32 -2.62
CA SER A 151 -34.45 0.73 -1.52
C SER A 151 -35.42 1.72 -0.89
N ARG A 152 -36.71 1.36 -0.91
CA ARG A 152 -37.77 1.92 -0.07
C ARG A 152 -38.32 0.86 0.89
N LEU A 153 -37.56 -0.23 1.08
CA LEU A 153 -37.93 -1.34 1.96
C LEU A 153 -37.70 -0.95 3.40
N ARG A 154 -38.57 -1.40 4.30
CA ARG A 154 -38.47 -1.16 5.74
C ARG A 154 -38.53 -2.44 6.55
N ASN A 155 -37.80 -2.47 7.66
CA ASN A 155 -37.96 -3.53 8.66
C ASN A 155 -39.20 -3.26 9.55
N THR A 156 -39.50 -4.21 10.44
CA THR A 156 -40.53 -4.11 11.49
C THR A 156 -40.36 -2.94 12.46
N GLU A 157 -39.17 -2.36 12.54
CA GLU A 157 -38.86 -1.18 13.39
C GLU A 157 -39.07 0.15 12.62
N GLY A 158 -39.36 0.07 11.31
CA GLY A 158 -39.56 1.23 10.43
C GLY A 158 -38.28 1.73 9.74
N ASP A 159 -37.12 1.12 9.99
CA ASP A 159 -35.85 1.51 9.40
C ASP A 159 -35.74 1.09 7.94
N THR A 160 -35.24 1.99 7.09
CA THR A 160 -35.01 1.70 5.67
C THR A 160 -33.83 0.74 5.51
N LEU A 161 -34.01 -0.29 4.68
CA LEU A 161 -33.00 -1.32 4.45
C LEU A 161 -31.94 -0.86 3.44
N LYS A 162 -30.68 -1.09 3.77
CA LYS A 162 -29.51 -0.82 2.90
C LYS A 162 -29.32 -1.95 1.89
N LEU A 163 -28.75 -1.63 0.72
CA LEU A 163 -28.40 -2.62 -0.31
C LEU A 163 -26.92 -3.03 -0.16
N LEU A 164 -26.64 -4.35 -0.22
CA LEU A 164 -25.32 -4.92 0.11
C LEU A 164 -24.46 -5.27 -1.12
N GLY A 165 -24.54 -4.49 -2.21
CA GLY A 165 -23.57 -4.50 -3.32
C GLY A 165 -23.29 -5.86 -3.96
N SER A 166 -24.28 -6.76 -4.03
CA SER A 166 -24.11 -8.12 -4.58
C SER A 166 -25.31 -8.54 -5.43
N ALA A 167 -25.41 -7.94 -6.62
CA ALA A 167 -26.40 -8.33 -7.64
C ALA A 167 -25.96 -9.63 -8.37
N MET A 168 -26.93 -10.49 -8.67
CA MET A 168 -26.77 -11.68 -9.51
C MET A 168 -27.87 -11.70 -10.54
N LEU A 169 -27.52 -12.09 -11.76
CA LEU A 169 -28.43 -12.15 -12.89
C LEU A 169 -28.59 -13.60 -13.34
N TYR A 170 -29.84 -14.08 -13.31
CA TYR A 170 -30.19 -15.43 -13.73
C TYR A 170 -31.15 -15.39 -14.91
N MET A 171 -30.82 -16.13 -15.97
CA MET A 171 -31.71 -16.35 -17.10
C MET A 171 -31.92 -17.85 -17.32
N SER A 172 -33.19 -18.23 -17.47
CA SER A 172 -33.60 -19.55 -17.91
C SER A 172 -34.23 -19.44 -19.31
N PRO A 173 -33.47 -19.71 -20.39
CA PRO A 173 -34.02 -19.72 -21.75
C PRO A 173 -35.17 -20.72 -21.92
N LEU A 174 -35.09 -21.86 -21.21
CA LEU A 174 -36.11 -22.92 -21.25
C LEU A 174 -37.42 -22.46 -20.61
N GLU A 175 -37.34 -21.80 -19.44
CA GLU A 175 -38.52 -21.32 -18.71
C GLU A 175 -38.93 -19.92 -19.12
N LYS A 176 -38.20 -19.29 -20.06
CA LYS A 176 -38.37 -17.89 -20.44
C LYS A 176 -38.39 -16.98 -19.20
N LYS A 177 -37.54 -17.26 -18.21
CA LYS A 177 -37.49 -16.52 -16.94
C LYS A 177 -36.23 -15.68 -16.87
N PHE A 178 -36.39 -14.43 -16.45
CA PHE A 178 -35.29 -13.54 -16.11
C PHE A 178 -35.46 -13.05 -14.67
N SER A 179 -34.38 -13.14 -13.89
CA SER A 179 -34.32 -12.79 -12.47
C SER A 179 -33.12 -11.91 -12.15
N LEU A 180 -33.36 -10.79 -11.46
CA LEU A 180 -32.32 -9.95 -10.87
C LEU A 180 -32.36 -10.07 -9.35
N SER A 181 -31.38 -10.77 -8.78
CA SER A 181 -31.26 -11.08 -7.35
C SER A 181 -30.28 -10.14 -6.64
N PHE A 182 -30.65 -9.61 -5.47
CA PHE A 182 -29.84 -8.68 -4.68
C PHE A 182 -30.02 -8.89 -3.17
N ARG A 183 -29.15 -8.25 -2.38
CA ARG A 183 -29.11 -8.39 -0.93
C ARG A 183 -29.43 -7.09 -0.21
N THR A 184 -30.10 -7.24 0.93
CA THR A 184 -30.28 -6.16 1.91
C THR A 184 -29.54 -6.46 3.20
N ASN A 185 -29.39 -5.47 4.09
CA ASN A 185 -28.79 -5.65 5.41
C ASN A 185 -29.65 -6.44 6.42
N LYS A 186 -30.74 -7.10 5.99
CA LYS A 186 -31.57 -8.00 6.80
C LYS A 186 -31.75 -9.34 6.06
N SER A 187 -31.75 -10.46 6.80
CA SER A 187 -31.70 -11.83 6.25
C SER A 187 -33.04 -12.55 6.13
N ARG A 188 -34.17 -11.96 6.53
CA ARG A 188 -35.50 -12.57 6.42
C ARG A 188 -36.54 -11.61 5.84
N SER A 189 -37.21 -12.08 4.79
CA SER A 189 -38.23 -11.38 3.99
C SER A 189 -39.58 -11.18 4.69
N ALA A 190 -39.97 -12.12 5.55
CA ALA A 190 -41.28 -12.11 6.23
C ALA A 190 -41.52 -10.87 7.11
N ASP A 191 -40.45 -10.13 7.41
CA ASP A 191 -40.43 -8.95 8.27
C ASP A 191 -40.04 -7.67 7.49
N ILE A 192 -40.34 -7.64 6.18
CA ILE A 192 -40.01 -6.55 5.26
C ILE A 192 -41.29 -6.04 4.58
N GLU A 193 -41.47 -4.73 4.60
CA GLU A 193 -42.53 -4.04 3.86
C GLU A 193 -41.96 -2.94 2.94
N GLY A 194 -42.81 -2.34 2.12
CA GLY A 194 -42.44 -1.23 1.24
C GLY A 194 -42.22 -1.66 -0.20
N SER A 195 -41.21 -1.08 -0.85
CA SER A 195 -40.95 -1.34 -2.28
C SER A 195 -39.48 -1.18 -2.67
N ILE A 196 -39.15 -1.70 -3.86
CA ILE A 196 -37.90 -1.40 -4.57
C ILE A 196 -38.24 -0.59 -5.80
N GLU A 197 -37.52 0.50 -6.05
CA GLU A 197 -37.55 1.18 -7.34
C GLU A 197 -36.37 0.68 -8.17
N ALA A 198 -36.62 0.27 -9.41
CA ALA A 198 -35.58 -0.09 -10.36
C ALA A 198 -35.62 0.85 -11.57
N GLU A 199 -34.44 1.33 -11.95
CA GLU A 199 -34.21 2.20 -13.11
C GLU A 199 -33.41 1.42 -14.15
N LEU A 200 -33.95 1.32 -15.36
CA LEU A 200 -33.20 0.86 -16.53
C LEU A 200 -32.52 2.04 -17.17
N LEU A 201 -31.20 1.95 -17.30
CA LEU A 201 -30.35 2.99 -17.83
C LEU A 201 -29.77 2.51 -19.17
N PRO A 202 -29.63 3.41 -20.16
CA PRO A 202 -28.97 3.06 -21.41
C PRO A 202 -27.50 2.69 -21.15
N PRO A 203 -26.84 2.02 -22.12
CA PRO A 203 -25.42 1.72 -22.03
C PRO A 203 -24.62 2.99 -21.74
N LEU A 204 -23.57 2.85 -20.94
CA LEU A 204 -22.72 3.99 -20.61
C LEU A 204 -22.05 4.48 -21.89
N ARG A 205 -22.34 5.72 -22.26
CA ARG A 205 -21.61 6.38 -23.34
C ARG A 205 -20.32 6.91 -22.75
N TRP A 206 -19.25 6.87 -23.54
CA TRP A 206 -17.98 7.44 -23.15
C TRP A 206 -17.72 8.67 -24.00
N LYS A 207 -17.42 9.79 -23.36
CA LYS A 207 -16.70 10.86 -24.03
C LYS A 207 -15.25 10.43 -24.08
N TYR A 208 -14.62 10.50 -25.25
CA TYR A 208 -13.20 10.25 -25.36
C TYR A 208 -12.54 11.21 -26.33
N ILE A 209 -11.26 11.43 -26.13
CA ILE A 209 -10.38 12.10 -27.08
C ILE A 209 -9.11 11.26 -27.26
N ARG A 210 -8.69 11.10 -28.52
CA ARG A 210 -7.37 10.56 -28.85
C ARG A 210 -6.42 11.73 -29.07
N ILE A 211 -5.40 11.82 -28.23
CA ILE A 211 -4.38 12.86 -28.33
C ILE A 211 -3.10 12.23 -28.88
N PRO A 212 -2.64 12.60 -30.10
CA PRO A 212 -1.34 12.16 -30.60
C PRO A 212 -0.22 12.76 -29.72
N LEU A 213 0.82 11.99 -29.43
CA LEU A 213 1.95 12.43 -28.59
C LEU A 213 2.97 13.30 -29.36
N LEU A 214 2.60 13.85 -30.53
CA LEU A 214 3.46 14.67 -31.38
C LEU A 214 2.72 15.91 -31.93
N PRO A 215 3.27 17.15 -31.82
CA PRO A 215 4.49 17.56 -31.11
C PRO A 215 4.25 18.02 -29.65
N GLU A 216 5.33 18.02 -28.87
CA GLU A 216 5.40 18.32 -27.42
C GLU A 216 4.89 19.71 -27.02
N GLY A 217 4.41 19.83 -25.78
CA GLY A 217 4.09 21.12 -25.16
C GLY A 217 2.77 21.75 -25.61
N LYS A 218 1.98 21.04 -26.42
CA LYS A 218 0.64 21.47 -26.80
C LYS A 218 -0.32 21.40 -25.61
N GLU A 219 -1.09 22.47 -25.44
CA GLU A 219 -2.21 22.52 -24.50
C GLU A 219 -3.42 21.79 -25.09
N TYR A 220 -4.06 21.00 -24.24
CA TYR A 220 -5.29 20.28 -24.54
C TYR A 220 -6.36 20.65 -23.53
N GLU A 221 -7.61 20.59 -23.98
CA GLU A 221 -8.77 20.74 -23.12
C GLU A 221 -9.73 19.57 -23.34
N PHE A 222 -10.14 18.92 -22.26
CA PHE A 222 -11.13 17.85 -22.29
C PHE A 222 -12.08 17.98 -21.09
N ASP A 223 -13.39 18.04 -21.37
CA ASP A 223 -14.45 18.21 -20.36
C ASP A 223 -14.18 19.37 -19.37
N GLY A 224 -13.66 20.49 -19.87
CA GLY A 224 -13.33 21.69 -19.09
C GLY A 224 -12.02 21.61 -18.28
N VAL A 225 -11.26 20.52 -18.42
CA VAL A 225 -9.94 20.34 -17.83
C VAL A 225 -8.87 20.72 -18.84
N LYS A 226 -8.01 21.68 -18.48
CA LYS A 226 -6.84 22.06 -19.27
C LYS A 226 -5.59 21.39 -18.75
N PHE A 227 -4.81 20.82 -19.66
CA PHE A 227 -3.55 20.15 -19.35
C PHE A 227 -2.57 20.26 -20.52
N LYS A 228 -1.28 20.13 -20.21
CA LYS A 228 -0.19 20.02 -21.17
C LYS A 228 0.36 18.62 -21.14
N LEU A 229 0.80 18.15 -22.30
CA LEU A 229 1.41 16.85 -22.44
C LEU A 229 2.87 17.00 -22.87
N PHE A 230 3.75 16.40 -22.08
CA PHE A 230 5.17 16.29 -22.34
C PHE A 230 5.47 14.84 -22.70
N LYS A 231 6.00 14.63 -23.90
CA LYS A 231 6.66 13.36 -24.22
C LYS A 231 8.03 13.43 -23.58
N SER A 232 8.38 12.40 -22.83
CA SER A 232 9.56 12.45 -21.99
C SER A 232 10.24 11.08 -22.15
N ALA A 233 11.33 10.97 -22.92
CA ALA A 233 12.01 9.70 -23.23
C ALA A 233 11.11 8.63 -23.90
N PRO A 234 11.68 7.65 -24.60
CA PRO A 234 10.90 6.48 -25.03
C PRO A 234 10.29 5.80 -23.81
N GLY A 235 8.98 5.61 -23.79
CA GLY A 235 8.30 4.89 -22.71
C GLY A 235 7.66 5.76 -21.64
N ASP A 236 7.80 7.09 -21.63
CA ASP A 236 7.10 7.93 -20.65
C ASP A 236 6.23 9.04 -21.25
N VAL A 237 5.10 9.26 -20.60
CA VAL A 237 4.16 10.34 -20.89
C VAL A 237 3.91 11.12 -19.60
N ILE A 238 4.16 12.43 -19.61
CA ILE A 238 3.92 13.31 -18.47
C ILE A 238 2.78 14.29 -18.81
N LEU A 239 1.80 14.38 -17.93
CA LEU A 239 0.67 15.30 -18.02
C LEU A 239 0.81 16.37 -16.93
N GLU A 240 0.92 17.63 -17.33
CA GLU A 240 0.94 18.80 -16.45
C GLU A 240 -0.43 19.48 -16.43
N TYR A 241 -0.89 19.88 -15.24
CA TYR A 241 -2.19 20.53 -15.07
C TYR A 241 -2.20 21.45 -13.85
N ASP A 242 -3.13 22.40 -13.81
CA ASP A 242 -3.34 23.25 -12.64
C ASP A 242 -4.09 22.47 -11.53
N MET A 243 -3.63 22.59 -10.28
CA MET A 243 -4.13 21.92 -9.08
C MET A 243 -5.63 22.09 -8.89
N LYS A 244 -6.23 23.19 -9.36
CA LYS A 244 -7.69 23.37 -9.34
C LYS A 244 -8.43 22.25 -10.07
N TYR A 245 -7.80 21.63 -11.06
CA TYR A 245 -8.35 20.52 -11.84
C TYR A 245 -8.11 19.13 -11.23
N ASN A 246 -7.40 19.02 -10.10
CA ASN A 246 -6.96 17.73 -9.54
C ASN A 246 -8.13 16.75 -9.31
N LYS A 247 -9.26 17.24 -8.81
CA LYS A 247 -10.47 16.43 -8.61
C LYS A 247 -11.09 15.95 -9.93
N GLN A 248 -11.03 16.73 -11.00
CA GLN A 248 -11.59 16.37 -12.29
C GLN A 248 -10.68 15.37 -13.01
N ILE A 249 -9.36 15.58 -12.99
CA ILE A 249 -8.39 14.64 -13.56
C ILE A 249 -8.40 13.30 -12.82
N GLY A 250 -8.69 13.29 -11.52
CA GLY A 250 -8.94 12.04 -10.76
C GLY A 250 -10.09 11.18 -11.29
N LYS A 251 -11.02 11.76 -12.07
CA LYS A 251 -12.13 11.05 -12.70
C LYS A 251 -11.87 10.64 -14.14
N LEU A 252 -10.83 11.19 -14.76
CA LEU A 252 -10.46 10.88 -16.13
C LEU A 252 -9.69 9.56 -16.13
N GLU A 253 -10.12 8.66 -17.00
CA GLU A 253 -9.36 7.48 -17.31
C GLU A 253 -8.42 7.80 -18.47
N ILE A 254 -7.14 7.45 -18.29
CA ILE A 254 -6.06 7.87 -19.18
C ILE A 254 -5.25 6.64 -19.56
N ILE A 255 -5.29 6.27 -20.84
CA ILE A 255 -4.66 5.06 -21.37
C ILE A 255 -3.65 5.43 -22.46
N PRO A 256 -2.34 5.18 -22.23
CA PRO A 256 -1.35 5.20 -23.29
C PRO A 256 -1.60 4.08 -24.30
N ILE A 257 -1.52 4.41 -25.59
CA ILE A 257 -1.72 3.46 -26.69
C ILE A 257 -0.57 3.47 -27.69
N LYS A 258 -0.47 2.36 -28.41
CA LYS A 258 0.36 2.23 -29.61
C LYS A 258 -0.51 1.69 -30.74
N GLY A 259 -0.70 2.47 -31.80
CA GLY A 259 -1.66 2.19 -32.86
C GLY A 259 -3.10 2.30 -32.37
N GLN A 260 -3.79 1.17 -32.26
CA GLN A 260 -5.16 1.05 -31.74
C GLN A 260 -5.24 0.12 -30.52
N LYS A 261 -4.11 -0.16 -29.87
CA LYS A 261 -4.05 -1.12 -28.77
C LYS A 261 -3.67 -0.45 -27.44
N PRO A 262 -4.37 -0.78 -26.35
CA PRO A 262 -3.97 -0.37 -25.01
C PRO A 262 -2.65 -1.02 -24.63
N MET A 263 -1.79 -0.23 -24.00
CA MET A 263 -0.48 -0.71 -23.55
C MET A 263 -0.57 -1.22 -22.12
N SER A 264 0.17 -2.28 -21.80
CA SER A 264 0.46 -2.58 -20.40
C SER A 264 1.29 -1.43 -19.83
N TRP A 265 0.75 -0.78 -18.81
CA TRP A 265 1.43 0.29 -18.10
C TRP A 265 1.58 -0.10 -16.63
N ARG A 266 2.74 0.18 -16.03
CA ARG A 266 2.83 0.19 -14.58
C ARG A 266 2.09 1.45 -14.16
N GLY A 267 1.03 1.30 -13.38
CA GLY A 267 0.33 2.40 -12.72
C GLY A 267 1.28 3.21 -11.85
N GLY A 268 2.10 4.06 -12.46
CA GLY A 268 3.09 4.90 -11.81
C GLY A 268 2.41 6.15 -11.30
N TYR A 269 1.53 6.01 -10.31
CA TYR A 269 0.96 7.18 -9.64
C TYR A 269 2.03 7.85 -8.78
N ALA A 270 2.88 8.67 -9.38
CA ALA A 270 3.58 9.70 -8.64
C ALA A 270 2.74 10.98 -8.75
N PHE A 271 2.01 11.31 -7.67
CA PHE A 271 1.59 12.69 -7.45
C PHE A 271 2.87 13.47 -7.17
N GLY A 272 3.28 14.34 -8.10
CA GLY A 272 4.47 15.15 -7.94
C GLY A 272 4.23 16.56 -8.42
N GLY A 273 4.63 17.54 -7.61
CA GLY A 273 4.88 18.91 -8.09
C GLY A 273 6.11 18.95 -9.00
N LYS A 274 6.77 20.10 -9.09
CA LYS A 274 7.98 20.32 -9.90
C LYS A 274 9.07 19.25 -9.73
N GLY A 275 9.16 18.59 -8.58
CA GLY A 275 10.10 17.50 -8.32
C GLY A 275 10.09 16.37 -9.37
N LEU A 276 8.91 15.94 -9.85
CA LEU A 276 8.82 14.87 -10.87
C LEU A 276 9.44 15.32 -12.20
N LEU A 277 9.15 16.55 -12.61
CA LEU A 277 9.72 17.14 -13.83
C LEU A 277 11.24 17.35 -13.70
N GLN A 278 11.71 17.78 -12.53
CA GLN A 278 13.14 17.96 -12.28
C GLN A 278 13.89 16.64 -12.31
N TRP A 279 13.33 15.59 -11.72
CA TRP A 279 13.93 14.27 -11.81
C TRP A 279 13.96 13.72 -13.24
N TYR A 280 12.89 13.93 -14.03
CA TYR A 280 12.93 13.59 -15.46
C TYR A 280 14.07 14.34 -16.18
N ARG A 281 14.31 15.61 -15.85
CA ARG A 281 15.42 16.41 -16.41
C ARG A 281 16.79 16.01 -15.87
N ASN A 282 16.86 15.45 -14.67
CA ASN A 282 18.07 15.02 -13.99
C ASN A 282 17.91 13.59 -13.42
N PRO A 283 17.95 12.53 -14.27
CA PRO A 283 17.73 11.15 -13.84
C PRO A 283 18.84 10.59 -12.94
N HIS A 284 19.95 11.32 -12.78
CA HIS A 284 21.09 10.96 -11.95
C HIS A 284 21.16 11.78 -10.65
N MET A 285 20.06 12.46 -10.29
CA MET A 285 19.90 13.21 -9.05
C MET A 285 20.29 12.35 -7.84
N GLY A 286 21.24 12.83 -7.05
CA GLY A 286 21.68 12.19 -5.81
C GLY A 286 20.64 12.32 -4.69
N PHE A 287 20.85 11.60 -3.57
CA PHE A 287 19.90 11.57 -2.46
C PHE A 287 19.64 12.96 -1.87
N GLY A 288 20.68 13.74 -1.60
CA GLY A 288 20.53 15.08 -1.01
C GLY A 288 19.84 16.08 -1.96
N GLU A 289 20.13 16.01 -3.26
CA GLU A 289 19.45 16.83 -4.27
C GLU A 289 17.96 16.43 -4.39
N TRP A 290 17.66 15.13 -4.30
CA TRP A 290 16.30 14.61 -4.29
C TRP A 290 15.51 15.06 -3.06
N CYS A 291 16.11 15.03 -1.88
CA CYS A 291 15.46 15.52 -0.66
C CYS A 291 15.01 16.97 -0.80
N ILE A 292 15.89 17.86 -1.29
CA ILE A 292 15.54 19.27 -1.44
C ILE A 292 14.55 19.49 -2.57
N THR A 293 14.76 18.85 -3.72
CA THR A 293 14.00 19.16 -4.95
C THR A 293 12.63 18.50 -4.97
N TYR A 294 12.50 17.32 -4.37
CA TYR A 294 11.29 16.50 -4.44
C TYR A 294 10.56 16.39 -3.11
N LYS A 295 11.31 16.28 -2.00
CA LYS A 295 10.71 16.14 -0.66
C LYS A 295 10.58 17.47 0.07
N GLU A 296 11.21 18.53 -0.43
CA GLU A 296 11.27 19.82 0.24
C GLU A 296 11.89 19.70 1.65
N GLU A 297 12.84 18.78 1.81
CA GLU A 297 13.54 18.50 3.07
C GLU A 297 14.99 18.94 3.00
N ASN A 298 15.46 19.64 4.04
CA ASN A 298 16.85 20.04 4.23
C ASN A 298 17.27 19.91 5.71
N CYS A 299 18.46 20.40 6.06
CA CYS A 299 18.93 20.35 7.44
C CYS A 299 17.97 21.06 8.42
N ASP A 300 17.44 22.22 8.04
CA ASP A 300 16.59 23.03 8.92
C ASP A 300 15.24 22.35 9.18
N SER A 301 14.59 21.80 8.13
CA SER A 301 13.30 21.10 8.26
C SER A 301 13.41 19.82 9.08
N LEU A 302 14.55 19.13 8.97
CA LEU A 302 14.85 17.91 9.72
C LEU A 302 15.34 18.19 11.14
N GLY A 303 15.56 19.47 11.50
CA GLY A 303 16.09 19.85 12.81
C GLY A 303 17.53 19.37 13.06
N ILE A 304 18.33 19.24 12.00
CA ILE A 304 19.71 18.73 12.04
C ILE A 304 20.71 19.80 11.59
N THR A 305 22.00 19.56 11.81
CA THR A 305 23.06 20.44 11.31
C THR A 305 23.95 19.71 10.29
N PRO A 306 24.57 20.42 9.34
CA PRO A 306 25.54 19.82 8.42
C PRO A 306 26.68 19.11 9.15
N GLN A 307 27.15 19.64 10.28
CA GLN A 307 28.20 19.02 11.08
C GLN A 307 27.73 17.71 11.74
N ALA A 308 26.47 17.64 12.18
CA ALA A 308 25.90 16.40 12.70
C ALA A 308 25.78 15.32 11.60
N LEU A 309 25.43 15.73 10.37
CA LEU A 309 25.45 14.83 9.21
C LEU A 309 26.86 14.35 8.87
N GLU A 310 27.87 15.22 8.91
CA GLU A 310 29.28 14.84 8.69
C GLU A 310 29.77 13.80 9.70
N LEU A 311 29.40 13.96 10.98
CA LEU A 311 29.68 12.97 12.02
C LEU A 311 28.92 11.67 11.76
N ALA A 312 27.64 11.75 11.41
CA ALA A 312 26.82 10.57 11.16
C ALA A 312 27.21 9.82 9.89
N ALA A 313 27.89 10.44 8.92
CA ALA A 313 28.30 9.78 7.68
C ALA A 313 29.54 8.88 7.83
N ARG A 314 30.25 8.95 8.97
CA ARG A 314 31.54 8.26 9.16
C ARG A 314 31.65 7.65 10.57
N PRO A 315 32.37 6.53 10.72
CA PRO A 315 32.71 6.02 12.05
C PRO A 315 33.49 7.08 12.83
N HIS A 316 32.97 7.49 13.99
CA HIS A 316 33.58 8.52 14.83
C HIS A 316 33.69 8.09 16.30
N TYR A 317 32.73 7.34 16.82
CA TYR A 317 32.75 6.87 18.21
C TYR A 317 33.61 5.61 18.39
N GLN A 318 34.49 5.63 19.39
CA GLN A 318 35.30 4.49 19.81
C GLN A 318 34.87 4.06 21.23
N PRO A 319 34.24 2.89 21.38
CA PRO A 319 33.85 2.36 22.68
C PRO A 319 35.05 2.13 23.60
N THR A 320 34.82 2.32 24.89
CA THR A 320 35.76 1.87 25.92
C THR A 320 35.74 0.34 26.06
N GLU A 321 36.79 -0.23 26.65
CA GLU A 321 36.84 -1.67 26.95
C GLU A 321 35.67 -2.12 27.84
N GLU A 322 35.22 -1.25 28.74
CA GLU A 322 34.09 -1.52 29.63
C GLU A 322 32.75 -1.56 28.89
N GLU A 323 32.51 -0.62 27.97
CA GLU A 323 31.32 -0.63 27.13
C GLU A 323 31.28 -1.86 26.21
N LEU A 324 32.43 -2.24 25.62
CA LEU A 324 32.52 -3.47 24.80
C LEU A 324 32.22 -4.71 25.63
N ARG A 325 32.81 -4.81 26.83
CA ARG A 325 32.55 -5.92 27.74
C ARG A 325 31.07 -6.04 28.04
N HIS A 326 30.42 -4.95 28.49
CA HIS A 326 29.00 -4.98 28.81
C HIS A 326 28.12 -5.25 27.59
N PHE A 327 28.47 -4.72 26.42
CA PHE A 327 27.77 -5.05 25.17
C PHE A 327 27.79 -6.55 24.87
N HIS A 328 28.97 -7.19 24.94
CA HIS A 328 29.12 -8.62 24.69
C HIS A 328 28.41 -9.46 25.76
N GLU A 329 28.48 -9.06 27.02
CA GLU A 329 27.78 -9.72 28.14
C GLU A 329 26.26 -9.68 27.94
N THR A 330 25.68 -8.49 27.69
CA THR A 330 24.25 -8.31 27.46
C THR A 330 23.79 -9.00 26.18
N ALA A 331 24.60 -9.01 25.11
CA ALA A 331 24.29 -9.80 23.90
C ALA A 331 24.22 -11.30 24.21
N GLY A 332 25.10 -11.81 25.06
CA GLY A 332 25.04 -13.17 25.57
C GLY A 332 23.78 -13.44 26.39
N GLU A 333 23.40 -12.52 27.28
CA GLU A 333 22.16 -12.63 28.06
C GLU A 333 20.90 -12.66 27.16
N LEU A 334 20.84 -11.82 26.12
CA LEU A 334 19.78 -11.84 25.12
C LEU A 334 19.66 -13.18 24.40
N VAL A 335 20.79 -13.75 23.97
CA VAL A 335 20.82 -15.08 23.34
C VAL A 335 20.34 -16.13 24.34
N GLY A 336 20.89 -16.13 25.56
CA GLY A 336 20.51 -17.08 26.60
C GLY A 336 19.01 -17.07 26.90
N ARG A 337 18.40 -15.89 26.99
CA ARG A 337 16.97 -15.75 27.27
C ARG A 337 16.10 -16.30 26.14
N ARG A 338 16.33 -15.86 24.91
CA ARG A 338 15.54 -16.30 23.74
C ARG A 338 15.63 -17.80 23.53
N LEU A 339 16.82 -18.35 23.80
CA LEU A 339 17.02 -19.77 23.70
C LEU A 339 16.31 -20.53 24.83
N GLU A 340 16.34 -20.04 26.08
CA GLU A 340 15.61 -20.70 27.18
C GLU A 340 14.11 -20.80 26.90
N ASP A 341 13.47 -19.67 26.55
CA ASP A 341 12.01 -19.59 26.38
C ASP A 341 11.50 -20.61 25.33
N GLU A 342 12.32 -20.91 24.32
CA GLU A 342 11.97 -21.71 23.16
C GLU A 342 12.40 -23.19 23.27
N LEU A 343 13.31 -23.51 24.19
CA LEU A 343 13.98 -24.83 24.21
C LEU A 343 13.76 -25.61 25.50
N LYS A 344 13.03 -25.01 26.45
CA LYS A 344 12.48 -25.63 27.64
C LYS A 344 11.71 -26.93 27.36
N ASP A 345 11.15 -27.07 26.16
CA ASP A 345 10.42 -28.26 25.70
C ASP A 345 11.26 -29.29 24.90
N ALA A 346 12.48 -28.93 24.47
CA ALA A 346 13.24 -29.69 23.47
C ALA A 346 14.10 -30.85 24.04
N ASN A 347 14.15 -31.03 25.37
CA ASN A 347 14.70 -32.19 26.08
C ASN A 347 15.97 -32.84 25.48
N SER A 348 17.01 -32.06 25.14
CA SER A 348 18.21 -32.58 24.48
C SER A 348 19.50 -32.39 25.29
N LYS A 349 20.28 -33.47 25.43
CA LYS A 349 21.58 -33.51 26.14
C LYS A 349 22.74 -32.86 25.37
N ASN A 350 22.59 -32.60 24.07
CA ASN A 350 23.62 -32.02 23.20
C ASN A 350 23.30 -30.58 22.77
N TYR A 351 22.40 -29.94 23.51
CA TYR A 351 21.92 -28.60 23.27
C TYR A 351 23.08 -27.63 22.98
N LYS A 352 24.04 -27.50 23.90
CA LYS A 352 25.07 -26.45 23.90
C LYS A 352 25.93 -26.40 22.62
N GLU A 353 26.17 -27.54 21.98
CA GLU A 353 26.97 -27.62 20.75
C GLU A 353 26.16 -27.24 19.50
N LEU A 354 24.89 -27.65 19.44
CA LEU A 354 24.01 -27.36 18.31
C LEU A 354 23.66 -25.86 18.21
N TYR A 355 23.37 -25.19 19.33
CA TYR A 355 23.04 -23.75 19.30
C TYR A 355 24.22 -22.87 18.93
N ARG A 356 25.44 -23.23 19.37
CA ARG A 356 26.63 -22.44 19.06
C ARG A 356 26.87 -22.36 17.55
N GLU A 357 26.61 -23.44 16.82
CA GLU A 357 26.71 -23.45 15.36
C GLU A 357 25.67 -22.52 14.73
N TRP A 358 24.40 -22.65 15.12
CA TRP A 358 23.30 -21.93 14.49
C TRP A 358 23.22 -20.44 14.86
N VAL A 359 23.57 -20.05 16.10
CA VAL A 359 23.71 -18.65 16.49
C VAL A 359 24.79 -17.96 15.65
N LYS A 360 25.92 -18.65 15.38
CA LYS A 360 26.97 -18.12 14.49
C LYS A 360 26.50 -18.02 13.05
N LYS A 361 25.79 -19.02 12.52
CA LYS A 361 25.18 -18.95 11.17
C LYS A 361 24.18 -17.80 11.05
N GLY A 362 23.36 -17.55 12.07
CA GLY A 362 22.44 -16.42 12.12
C GLY A 362 23.18 -15.08 12.08
N TYR A 363 24.25 -14.95 12.85
CA TYR A 363 25.15 -13.79 12.78
C TYR A 363 25.75 -13.62 11.39
N GLU A 364 26.30 -14.69 10.80
CA GLU A 364 26.90 -14.67 9.46
C GLU A 364 25.88 -14.25 8.39
N ALA A 365 24.64 -14.73 8.48
CA ALA A 365 23.55 -14.28 7.62
C ALA A 365 23.27 -12.78 7.82
N ALA A 366 23.15 -12.30 9.06
CA ALA A 366 22.98 -10.88 9.30
C ALA A 366 24.15 -10.03 8.75
N VAL A 367 25.39 -10.52 8.79
CA VAL A 367 26.53 -9.86 8.14
C VAL A 367 26.38 -9.83 6.62
N GLU A 368 25.97 -10.96 6.01
CA GLU A 368 25.72 -11.07 4.57
C GLU A 368 24.63 -10.08 4.10
N PHE A 369 23.52 -9.99 4.83
CA PHE A 369 22.41 -9.08 4.57
C PHE A 369 22.60 -7.69 5.18
N LYS A 370 23.84 -7.32 5.56
CA LYS A 370 24.21 -5.99 6.05
C LYS A 370 23.35 -5.49 7.22
N GLY A 371 22.98 -6.39 8.12
CA GLY A 371 22.23 -6.11 9.33
C GLY A 371 20.71 -6.09 9.15
N ASP A 372 20.19 -6.46 7.97
CA ASP A 372 18.76 -6.65 7.78
C ASP A 372 18.31 -7.97 8.42
N TYR A 373 17.74 -7.85 9.61
CA TYR A 373 17.19 -8.98 10.37
C TYR A 373 16.11 -9.70 9.59
N LEU A 374 15.20 -9.00 8.89
CA LEU A 374 14.07 -9.63 8.20
C LEU A 374 14.51 -10.39 6.95
N GLU A 375 15.48 -9.85 6.20
CA GLU A 375 16.08 -10.58 5.07
C GLU A 375 16.83 -11.82 5.53
N ALA A 376 17.62 -11.71 6.60
CA ALA A 376 18.30 -12.85 7.21
C ALA A 376 17.31 -13.92 7.71
N MET A 377 16.18 -13.51 8.29
CA MET A 377 15.11 -14.42 8.73
C MET A 377 14.50 -15.19 7.55
N THR A 378 14.23 -14.51 6.44
CA THR A 378 13.59 -15.11 5.25
C THR A 378 14.50 -16.14 4.59
N CYS A 379 15.82 -15.95 4.63
CA CYS A 379 16.76 -16.87 3.97
C CYS A 379 16.93 -18.22 4.69
N PHE A 380 16.52 -18.34 5.96
CA PHE A 380 16.75 -19.56 6.74
C PHE A 380 16.07 -20.77 6.10
N HIS A 381 14.75 -20.68 5.87
CA HIS A 381 13.97 -21.78 5.30
C HIS A 381 14.52 -22.20 3.93
N ASP A 382 14.84 -21.23 3.08
CA ASP A 382 15.36 -21.46 1.74
C ASP A 382 16.72 -22.17 1.74
N ARG A 383 17.58 -21.88 2.72
CA ARG A 383 18.97 -22.37 2.77
C ARG A 383 19.14 -23.64 3.61
N TYR A 384 18.36 -23.80 4.67
CA TYR A 384 18.63 -24.76 5.73
C TYR A 384 17.44 -25.68 6.06
N GLY A 385 16.23 -25.41 5.54
CA GLY A 385 15.05 -26.24 5.75
C GLY A 385 14.33 -26.00 7.09
N ASP A 386 13.40 -26.91 7.44
CA ASP A 386 12.40 -26.72 8.50
C ASP A 386 12.76 -27.41 9.84
N ASP A 387 13.94 -27.15 10.38
CA ASP A 387 14.29 -27.55 11.76
C ASP A 387 14.00 -26.42 12.75
N VAL A 388 12.96 -26.59 13.56
CA VAL A 388 12.49 -25.61 14.56
C VAL A 388 13.60 -25.23 15.56
N VAL A 389 14.42 -26.18 16.00
CA VAL A 389 15.46 -25.93 16.99
C VAL A 389 16.61 -25.12 16.40
N SER A 390 17.02 -25.51 15.20
CA SER A 390 18.04 -24.79 14.42
C SER A 390 17.55 -23.39 14.01
N TYR A 391 16.26 -23.24 13.74
CA TYR A 391 15.62 -21.97 13.41
C TYR A 391 15.70 -20.97 14.55
N VAL A 392 15.21 -21.32 15.75
CA VAL A 392 15.25 -20.45 16.94
C VAL A 392 16.67 -19.95 17.24
N ALA A 393 17.64 -20.86 17.19
CA ALA A 393 19.05 -20.57 17.39
C ALA A 393 19.57 -19.56 16.36
N PHE A 394 19.22 -19.78 15.09
CA PHE A 394 19.53 -18.88 14.00
C PHE A 394 18.88 -17.50 14.20
N LEU A 395 17.62 -17.41 14.64
CA LEU A 395 16.96 -16.12 14.89
C LEU A 395 17.68 -15.32 15.97
N SER A 396 18.11 -16.01 17.03
CA SER A 396 18.86 -15.38 18.12
C SER A 396 20.18 -14.81 17.60
N GLY A 397 20.88 -15.59 16.77
CA GLY A 397 22.09 -15.18 16.04
C GLY A 397 21.87 -13.99 15.11
N ALA A 398 20.84 -14.02 14.27
CA ALA A 398 20.49 -12.94 13.35
C ALA A 398 20.11 -11.67 14.11
N GLY A 399 19.38 -11.82 15.22
CA GLY A 399 18.99 -10.74 16.12
C GLY A 399 20.21 -9.98 16.65
N ILE A 400 21.14 -10.67 17.32
CA ILE A 400 22.36 -10.02 17.81
C ILE A 400 23.28 -9.58 16.66
N GLY A 401 23.32 -10.32 15.55
CA GLY A 401 24.12 -9.98 14.38
C GLY A 401 23.72 -8.64 13.77
N SER A 402 22.43 -8.33 13.72
CA SER A 402 21.97 -7.01 13.30
C SER A 402 22.53 -5.87 14.18
N LEU A 403 22.67 -6.09 15.49
CA LEU A 403 23.24 -5.12 16.43
C LEU A 403 24.73 -4.92 16.19
N TYR A 404 25.48 -6.01 16.00
CA TYR A 404 26.91 -5.98 15.70
C TYR A 404 27.21 -5.29 14.37
N VAL A 405 26.40 -5.56 13.33
CA VAL A 405 26.57 -4.90 12.02
C VAL A 405 26.28 -3.41 12.12
N LYS A 406 25.19 -3.01 12.78
CA LYS A 406 24.86 -1.58 12.99
C LYS A 406 25.93 -0.84 13.77
N ALA A 407 26.50 -1.48 14.79
CA ALA A 407 27.57 -0.90 15.59
C ALA A 407 28.95 -1.00 14.93
N ASP A 408 29.10 -1.68 13.79
CA ASP A 408 30.40 -1.97 13.18
C ASP A 408 31.39 -2.62 14.18
N MET A 409 30.93 -3.71 14.81
CA MET A 409 31.68 -4.45 15.83
C MET A 409 31.75 -5.94 15.50
N LYS A 410 32.75 -6.61 16.06
CA LYS A 410 32.88 -8.07 15.98
C LYS A 410 32.44 -8.70 17.30
N PRO A 411 31.75 -9.85 17.27
CA PRO A 411 31.35 -10.55 18.47
C PRO A 411 32.56 -11.15 19.19
N ASP A 412 32.63 -10.95 20.51
CA ASP A 412 33.41 -11.82 21.40
C ASP A 412 32.57 -13.05 21.74
N TRP A 413 32.70 -14.09 20.92
CA TRP A 413 31.95 -15.33 21.09
C TRP A 413 32.24 -16.02 22.43
N GLU A 414 33.42 -15.85 23.01
CA GLU A 414 33.73 -16.47 24.31
C GLU A 414 32.88 -15.84 25.42
N THR A 415 32.82 -14.51 25.48
CA THR A 415 31.99 -13.77 26.44
C THR A 415 30.50 -14.02 26.20
N ILE A 416 30.05 -13.97 24.94
CA ILE A 416 28.65 -14.22 24.56
C ILE A 416 28.22 -15.63 25.00
N ASP A 417 29.00 -16.66 24.66
CA ASP A 417 28.67 -18.04 24.99
C ASP A 417 28.66 -18.27 26.51
N ARG A 418 29.62 -17.68 27.23
CA ARG A 418 29.71 -17.77 28.69
C ARG A 418 28.49 -17.14 29.35
N CYS A 419 28.09 -15.94 28.93
CA CYS A 419 26.95 -15.23 29.50
C CYS A 419 25.61 -15.87 29.13
N ALA A 420 25.44 -16.31 27.89
CA ALA A 420 24.26 -17.07 27.47
C ALA A 420 24.09 -18.33 28.32
N THR A 421 25.16 -19.11 28.51
CA THR A 421 25.15 -20.32 29.32
C THR A 421 24.83 -20.01 30.78
N ALA A 422 25.47 -19.00 31.36
CA ALA A 422 25.26 -18.60 32.74
C ALA A 422 23.83 -18.09 33.00
N LEU A 423 23.18 -17.47 32.01
CA LEU A 423 21.78 -17.05 32.13
C LEU A 423 20.85 -18.27 32.08
N MET A 424 21.02 -19.15 31.09
CA MET A 424 20.21 -20.38 30.97
C MET A 424 20.33 -21.27 32.22
N ASP A 425 21.53 -21.43 32.78
CA ASP A 425 21.75 -22.25 33.99
C ASP A 425 21.09 -21.66 35.25
N ARG A 426 20.79 -20.35 35.27
CA ARG A 426 20.15 -19.64 36.39
C ARG A 426 18.66 -19.34 36.18
N TYR A 427 18.15 -19.54 34.97
CA TYR A 427 16.76 -19.22 34.63
C TYR A 427 15.80 -20.14 35.39
N THR A 428 14.74 -19.55 35.94
CA THR A 428 13.62 -20.27 36.55
C THR A 428 12.33 -19.49 36.30
N ASP A 429 11.20 -20.18 36.19
CA ASP A 429 9.88 -19.55 35.97
C ASP A 429 9.53 -18.51 37.02
N ALA A 430 9.95 -18.73 38.26
CA ALA A 430 9.74 -17.80 39.36
C ALA A 430 10.54 -16.50 39.24
N ALA A 431 11.61 -16.48 38.45
CA ALA A 431 12.50 -15.34 38.27
C ALA A 431 12.38 -14.69 36.88
N ALA A 432 11.59 -15.24 35.96
CA ALA A 432 11.50 -14.83 34.57
C ALA A 432 11.17 -13.32 34.41
N ASP A 433 10.16 -12.82 35.11
CA ASP A 433 9.76 -11.40 35.05
C ASP A 433 10.86 -10.47 35.58
N SER A 434 11.53 -10.86 36.66
CA SER A 434 12.62 -10.04 37.24
C SER A 434 13.83 -9.99 36.31
N LEU A 435 14.18 -11.13 35.72
CA LEU A 435 15.29 -11.25 34.78
C LEU A 435 15.01 -10.49 33.48
N SER A 436 13.76 -10.51 32.98
CA SER A 436 13.34 -9.70 31.83
C SER A 436 13.58 -8.23 32.10
N ASN A 437 13.07 -7.71 33.22
CA ASN A 437 13.16 -6.29 33.55
C ASN A 437 14.61 -5.82 33.76
N GLU A 438 15.50 -6.69 34.25
CA GLU A 438 16.93 -6.40 34.37
C GLU A 438 17.60 -6.38 32.99
N LEU A 439 17.32 -7.39 32.17
CA LEU A 439 17.85 -7.48 30.81
C LEU A 439 17.40 -6.32 29.93
N ASP A 440 16.13 -5.93 30.00
CA ASP A 440 15.59 -4.80 29.22
C ASP A 440 16.34 -3.50 29.56
N LYS A 441 16.70 -3.28 30.83
CA LYS A 441 17.55 -2.16 31.24
C LYS A 441 18.98 -2.28 30.71
N HIS A 442 19.58 -3.47 30.79
CA HIS A 442 20.92 -3.69 30.24
C HIS A 442 20.95 -3.45 28.73
N VAL A 443 19.90 -3.83 28.01
CA VAL A 443 19.76 -3.58 26.57
C VAL A 443 19.71 -2.08 26.30
N GLU A 444 18.88 -1.33 27.02
CA GLU A 444 18.82 0.13 26.89
C GLU A 444 20.19 0.78 27.20
N GLU A 445 20.82 0.39 28.30
CA GLU A 445 22.05 1.00 28.83
C GLU A 445 23.30 0.67 28.00
N TYR A 446 23.46 -0.59 27.59
CA TYR A 446 24.72 -1.09 27.02
C TYR A 446 24.64 -1.40 25.53
N ILE A 447 23.48 -1.83 25.03
CA ILE A 447 23.29 -2.15 23.61
C ILE A 447 22.80 -0.93 22.85
N ASP A 448 21.60 -0.43 23.15
CA ASP A 448 20.96 0.64 22.38
C ASP A 448 21.79 1.92 22.41
N SER A 449 22.27 2.32 23.59
CA SER A 449 23.19 3.45 23.77
C SER A 449 24.47 3.35 22.93
N LEU A 450 25.05 2.15 22.82
CA LEU A 450 26.30 1.95 22.07
C LEU A 450 26.05 1.86 20.56
N VAL A 451 25.00 1.15 20.15
CA VAL A 451 24.56 1.06 18.75
C VAL A 451 24.21 2.45 18.25
N GLU A 452 23.46 3.26 19.00
CA GLU A 452 23.08 4.61 18.60
C GLU A 452 24.30 5.49 18.35
N ARG A 453 25.31 5.45 19.22
CA ARG A 453 26.55 6.25 19.05
C ARG A 453 27.45 5.73 17.92
N ARG A 454 27.49 4.42 17.69
CA ARG A 454 28.33 3.83 16.63
C ARG A 454 27.68 3.75 15.26
N GLU A 455 26.36 3.76 15.17
CA GLU A 455 25.66 3.65 13.90
C GLU A 455 25.94 4.88 13.04
N PHE A 456 26.51 4.64 11.87
CA PHE A 456 26.77 5.65 10.87
C PHE A 456 25.94 5.37 9.60
N LEU A 457 25.53 6.43 8.94
CA LEU A 457 24.69 6.42 7.74
C LEU A 457 25.60 6.34 6.51
N SER A 458 26.03 5.13 6.18
CA SER A 458 26.98 4.86 5.08
C SER A 458 26.49 5.29 3.69
N PHE A 459 25.19 5.56 3.52
CA PHE A 459 24.62 6.08 2.28
C PHE A 459 24.80 7.58 2.08
N LEU A 460 25.15 8.34 3.13
CA LEU A 460 25.37 9.78 3.03
C LEU A 460 26.75 10.07 2.41
N THR A 461 26.75 10.79 1.29
CA THR A 461 27.98 11.29 0.67
C THR A 461 28.24 12.76 1.03
N ASP A 462 29.48 13.22 0.87
CA ASP A 462 29.83 14.64 1.03
C ASP A 462 29.01 15.54 0.08
N GLU A 463 28.58 15.01 -1.07
CA GLU A 463 27.66 15.70 -1.98
C GLU A 463 26.27 15.86 -1.35
N ASP A 464 25.72 14.78 -0.78
CA ASP A 464 24.38 14.81 -0.18
C ASP A 464 24.30 15.79 0.98
N ILE A 465 25.33 15.83 1.83
CA ILE A 465 25.44 16.78 2.94
C ILE A 465 25.48 18.22 2.41
N ARG A 466 26.29 18.47 1.36
CA ARG A 466 26.36 19.80 0.74
C ARG A 466 25.04 20.21 0.12
N GLN A 467 24.31 19.27 -0.50
CA GLN A 467 22.97 19.54 -1.02
C GLN A 467 22.05 19.87 0.15
N LEU A 468 21.85 18.97 1.12
CA LEU A 468 20.96 19.13 2.29
C LEU A 468 21.22 20.39 3.13
N SER A 469 22.40 21.01 3.01
CA SER A 469 22.74 22.28 3.65
C SER A 469 22.16 23.52 2.94
N LYS A 470 21.60 23.36 1.75
CA LYS A 470 20.99 24.45 0.98
C LYS A 470 19.57 24.74 1.48
N PRO A 471 19.09 25.98 1.31
CA PRO A 471 17.69 26.28 1.56
C PRO A 471 16.78 25.51 0.60
N VAL A 472 15.61 25.13 1.09
CA VAL A 472 14.52 24.62 0.24
C VAL A 472 13.84 25.81 -0.42
N GLU A 473 13.64 25.74 -1.73
CA GLU A 473 12.75 26.64 -2.45
C GLU A 473 11.40 25.94 -2.59
N PRO A 474 10.37 26.30 -1.79
CA PRO A 474 9.06 25.66 -1.88
C PRO A 474 8.46 25.87 -3.27
N ASP A 475 7.83 24.81 -3.81
CA ASP A 475 7.12 24.90 -5.07
C ASP A 475 5.68 25.40 -4.85
N ASP A 476 5.52 26.72 -4.74
CA ASP A 476 4.20 27.38 -4.66
C ASP A 476 3.42 27.36 -5.99
N SER A 477 3.97 26.69 -7.02
CA SER A 477 3.32 26.56 -8.31
C SER A 477 2.00 25.80 -8.17
N PRO A 478 0.90 26.29 -8.78
CA PRO A 478 -0.33 25.51 -8.84
C PRO A 478 -0.20 24.33 -9.81
N LEU A 479 0.96 24.10 -10.45
CA LEU A 479 1.12 23.05 -11.45
C LEU A 479 1.40 21.69 -10.80
N MET A 480 0.62 20.70 -11.21
CA MET A 480 0.70 19.30 -10.84
C MET A 480 1.12 18.48 -12.04
N TYR A 481 1.80 17.35 -11.80
CA TYR A 481 2.26 16.44 -12.83
C TYR A 481 1.78 15.02 -12.56
N ARG A 482 1.38 14.31 -13.61
CA ARG A 482 1.10 12.87 -13.62
C ARG A 482 2.00 12.18 -14.61
N TRP A 483 2.66 11.13 -14.17
CA TRP A 483 3.57 10.36 -14.99
C TRP A 483 2.99 8.99 -15.34
N TYR A 484 2.94 8.67 -16.62
CA TYR A 484 2.51 7.39 -17.14
C TYR A 484 3.73 6.67 -17.73
N LYS A 485 4.22 5.68 -16.99
CA LYS A 485 5.35 4.84 -17.40
C LYS A 485 4.88 3.62 -18.19
N THR A 486 5.42 3.47 -19.38
CA THR A 486 5.11 2.42 -20.34
C THR A 486 6.38 1.67 -20.76
N TYR A 487 6.24 0.40 -21.13
CA TYR A 487 7.38 -0.46 -21.51
C TYR A 487 7.75 -0.36 -23.00
N THR A 488 7.06 0.46 -23.78
CA THR A 488 7.42 0.78 -25.18
C THR A 488 6.94 2.18 -25.51
N GLU A 489 7.34 2.72 -26.66
CA GLU A 489 6.95 4.05 -27.08
C GLU A 489 5.47 4.10 -27.48
N ALA A 490 4.66 4.82 -26.69
CA ALA A 490 3.29 5.16 -27.04
C ALA A 490 3.26 6.16 -28.21
N ASP A 491 2.22 6.11 -29.05
CA ASP A 491 2.00 7.07 -30.14
C ASP A 491 0.86 8.06 -29.85
N ALA A 492 -0.04 7.70 -28.93
CA ALA A 492 -1.16 8.52 -28.50
C ALA A 492 -1.56 8.23 -27.05
N LEU A 493 -2.34 9.15 -26.49
CA LEU A 493 -3.04 9.01 -25.23
C LEU A 493 -4.54 9.05 -25.50
N TYR A 494 -5.27 8.05 -25.01
CA TYR A 494 -6.71 8.17 -24.91
C TYR A 494 -7.09 8.68 -23.52
N ILE A 495 -7.91 9.72 -23.50
CA ILE A 495 -8.51 10.26 -22.29
C ILE A 495 -10.01 10.08 -22.44
N TYR A 496 -10.64 9.41 -21.48
CA TYR A 496 -12.06 9.16 -21.52
C TYR A 496 -12.73 9.37 -20.16
N LEU A 497 -14.03 9.68 -20.24
CA LEU A 497 -14.89 9.95 -19.09
C LEU A 497 -16.28 9.37 -19.38
N PRO A 498 -16.93 8.73 -18.40
CA PRO A 498 -18.35 8.38 -18.47
C PRO A 498 -19.20 9.60 -18.86
N ASP A 499 -19.95 9.52 -19.96
CA ASP A 499 -20.94 10.52 -20.31
C ASP A 499 -22.19 10.29 -19.45
N THR A 500 -22.23 10.98 -18.31
CA THR A 500 -23.34 10.92 -17.36
C THR A 500 -24.64 11.54 -17.90
N ALA A 501 -24.63 12.13 -19.11
CA ALA A 501 -25.88 12.44 -19.82
C ALA A 501 -26.74 11.18 -20.05
N ALA A 502 -26.12 10.00 -20.08
CA ALA A 502 -26.75 8.69 -20.17
C ALA A 502 -27.36 8.19 -18.83
N ASP A 503 -27.26 8.94 -17.73
CA ASP A 503 -27.83 8.53 -16.43
C ASP A 503 -29.34 8.88 -16.29
N ARG A 504 -29.97 9.30 -17.39
CA ARG A 504 -31.44 9.41 -17.44
C ARG A 504 -32.04 8.02 -17.68
N PRO A 505 -32.93 7.53 -16.81
CA PRO A 505 -33.55 6.23 -16.99
C PRO A 505 -34.37 6.20 -18.29
N LEU A 506 -34.35 5.06 -18.99
CA LEU A 506 -35.28 4.72 -20.07
C LEU A 506 -36.64 4.32 -19.50
N LEU A 507 -36.62 3.68 -18.32
CA LEU A 507 -37.80 3.22 -17.60
C LEU A 507 -37.48 3.22 -16.10
N LYS A 508 -38.44 3.64 -15.27
CA LYS A 508 -38.38 3.52 -13.82
C LYS A 508 -39.66 2.88 -13.32
N VAL A 509 -39.52 1.79 -12.56
CA VAL A 509 -40.64 1.01 -12.03
C VAL A 509 -40.48 0.81 -10.54
N ARG A 510 -41.58 0.92 -9.80
CA ARG A 510 -41.66 0.59 -8.38
C ARG A 510 -42.35 -0.77 -8.21
N TYR A 511 -41.70 -1.67 -7.48
CA TYR A 511 -42.19 -3.00 -7.20
C TYR A 511 -42.54 -3.12 -5.71
N PRO A 512 -43.82 -3.27 -5.36
CA PRO A 512 -44.22 -3.45 -3.98
C PRO A 512 -43.82 -4.83 -3.46
N MET A 513 -43.33 -4.89 -2.23
CA MET A 513 -43.13 -6.15 -1.52
C MET A 513 -44.48 -6.82 -1.26
N GLY A 514 -44.58 -8.15 -1.45
CA GLY A 514 -45.83 -8.89 -1.28
C GLY A 514 -46.65 -9.10 -2.57
N GLY A 515 -46.06 -8.90 -3.75
CA GLY A 515 -46.63 -9.35 -5.02
C GLY A 515 -47.70 -8.46 -5.65
N GLY A 516 -47.78 -7.19 -5.24
CA GLY A 516 -48.64 -6.20 -5.89
C GLY A 516 -48.19 -5.87 -7.32
N LYS A 517 -49.07 -5.23 -8.10
CA LYS A 517 -48.75 -4.83 -9.49
C LYS A 517 -47.63 -3.78 -9.49
N PRO A 518 -46.60 -3.91 -10.35
CA PRO A 518 -45.58 -2.87 -10.51
C PRO A 518 -46.18 -1.53 -10.96
N GLU A 519 -45.63 -0.43 -10.45
CA GLU A 519 -46.02 0.94 -10.78
C GLU A 519 -44.95 1.59 -11.65
N VAL A 520 -45.28 1.93 -12.90
CA VAL A 520 -44.37 2.67 -13.78
C VAL A 520 -44.34 4.13 -13.36
N LEU A 521 -43.20 4.57 -12.83
CA LEU A 521 -42.99 5.94 -12.36
C LEU A 521 -42.52 6.88 -13.48
N PHE A 522 -41.79 6.33 -14.45
CA PHE A 522 -41.26 7.08 -15.59
C PHE A 522 -41.02 6.12 -16.77
N SER A 523 -41.31 6.55 -17.99
CA SER A 523 -40.99 5.81 -19.22
C SER A 523 -40.68 6.79 -20.36
N ARG A 524 -39.64 6.51 -21.14
CA ARG A 524 -39.21 7.31 -22.30
C ARG A 524 -39.21 6.50 -23.59
#